data_AF-A0A1Y4KYT0-F1
#
_entry.id   AF-A0A1Y4KYT0-F1
#
_cell.length_a   1.000
_cell.length_b   1.000
_cell.length_c   1.000
_cell.angle_alpha   90.00
_cell.angle_beta   90.00
_cell.angle_gamma   90.00
#
_symmetry.space_group_name_H-M   'P 1'
#
loop_
_entity.id
_entity.type
_entity.pdbx_description
1 polymer ?
#
loop_
_entity_poly.entity_id
_entity_poly.type
_entity_poly.pdbx_seq_one_letter_code
_entity_poly.pdbx_strand_id
1 'polypeptide(L)'
;MVEKYAREYGISEYVPYLLAIIQVESGGTAEDVMQSSESMGLPPNSLDTESSIKQGCKYFASLLSSAESQGREDINVVVQSYNYGGGYINYVAKNGKKHSFTLAENFARDKSGGKKVTYTNPIAVARNGGWRYGYGNMFYVELVSQYLTVSQVSGELAQKIMNEALKYQGWDYVYGGSNPNTSFDCSGLVQWCYGKAGINLPRTAQAQYDATQHIPLSQAQAGDLVFFHSTYNAGTYVTHVGIYVGNNQMYHAGDPIGYADLTSSYWQQHLIGAGRIKQ
;
A
#
# COMPACT_ATOMS: atom_id res chain seq x y z
N MET A 1 -12.25 3.49 9.34
CA MET A 1 -11.93 4.72 10.09
C MET A 1 -11.37 5.83 9.19
N VAL A 2 -10.39 5.54 8.32
CA VAL A 2 -9.84 6.53 7.37
C VAL A 2 -10.93 7.21 6.53
N GLU A 3 -11.84 6.46 5.92
CA GLU A 3 -12.94 7.03 5.12
C GLU A 3 -13.84 8.00 5.89
N LYS A 4 -14.08 7.74 7.18
CA LYS A 4 -14.89 8.61 8.06
C LYS A 4 -14.26 10.00 8.15
N TYR A 5 -12.96 10.06 8.47
CA TYR A 5 -12.26 11.33 8.63
C TYR A 5 -11.87 11.97 7.31
N ALA A 6 -11.59 11.19 6.27
CA ALA A 6 -11.41 11.70 4.92
C ALA A 6 -12.69 12.42 4.44
N ARG A 7 -13.87 11.87 4.75
CA ARG A 7 -15.16 12.53 4.48
C ARG A 7 -15.36 13.78 5.33
N GLU A 8 -15.03 13.73 6.62
CA GLU A 8 -15.11 14.88 7.54
C GLU A 8 -14.30 16.08 7.02
N TYR A 9 -13.11 15.84 6.45
CA TYR A 9 -12.22 16.88 5.93
C TYR A 9 -12.32 17.11 4.41
N GLY A 10 -13.32 16.53 3.72
CA GLY A 10 -13.56 16.78 2.30
C GLY A 10 -12.47 16.27 1.36
N ILE A 11 -11.78 15.18 1.72
CA ILE A 11 -10.66 14.58 0.96
C ILE A 11 -10.91 13.09 0.67
N SER A 12 -12.16 12.72 0.38
CA SER A 12 -12.56 11.30 0.22
C SER A 12 -11.88 10.63 -0.98
N GLU A 13 -11.62 11.38 -2.04
CA GLU A 13 -10.88 10.94 -3.23
C GLU A 13 -9.40 10.61 -2.93
N TYR A 14 -8.86 11.10 -1.80
CA TYR A 14 -7.48 10.86 -1.38
C TYR A 14 -7.34 9.71 -0.37
N VAL A 15 -8.39 8.95 -0.08
CA VAL A 15 -8.31 7.75 0.78
C VAL A 15 -7.17 6.79 0.38
N PRO A 16 -6.91 6.51 -0.91
CA PRO A 16 -5.77 5.69 -1.31
C PRO A 16 -4.41 6.24 -0.83
N TYR A 17 -4.23 7.57 -0.88
CA TYR A 17 -3.03 8.24 -0.39
C TYR A 17 -2.91 8.15 1.13
N LEU A 18 -4.01 8.32 1.86
CA LEU A 18 -4.02 8.21 3.32
C LEU A 18 -3.66 6.79 3.79
N LEU A 19 -4.16 5.76 3.11
CA LEU A 19 -3.81 4.36 3.39
C LEU A 19 -2.35 4.05 3.03
N ALA A 20 -1.88 4.55 1.88
CA ALA A 20 -0.48 4.41 1.47
C ALA A 20 0.47 5.10 2.47
N ILE A 21 0.08 6.26 3.01
CA ILE A 21 0.81 6.95 4.09
C ILE A 21 0.84 6.10 5.35
N ILE A 22 -0.28 5.56 5.84
CA ILE A 22 -0.31 4.64 7.00
C ILE A 22 0.66 3.47 6.81
N GLN A 23 0.64 2.88 5.62
CA GLN A 23 1.50 1.75 5.28
C GLN A 23 2.99 2.12 5.31
N VAL A 24 3.36 3.32 4.85
CA VAL A 24 4.75 3.82 4.88
C VAL A 24 5.17 4.25 6.29
N GLU A 25 4.28 4.86 7.07
CA GLU A 25 4.58 5.40 8.40
C GLU A 25 4.69 4.32 9.46
N SER A 26 3.78 3.35 9.47
CA SER A 26 3.68 2.37 10.55
C SER A 26 3.39 0.95 10.11
N GLY A 27 3.14 0.70 8.83
CA GLY A 27 2.61 -0.57 8.35
C GLY A 27 1.23 -0.93 8.94
N GLY A 28 0.55 0.03 9.57
CA GLY A 28 -0.69 -0.19 10.32
C GLY A 28 -0.50 -0.86 11.68
N THR A 29 0.74 -1.01 12.18
CA THR A 29 1.01 -1.74 13.44
C THR A 29 1.27 -0.86 14.65
N ALA A 30 1.61 0.42 14.46
CA ALA A 30 1.79 1.36 15.57
C ALA A 30 0.44 1.90 16.06
N GLU A 31 0.34 2.33 17.32
CA GLU A 31 -0.87 2.99 17.83
C GLU A 31 -1.09 4.36 17.14
N ASP A 32 -0.03 5.17 17.01
CA ASP A 32 -0.04 6.34 16.12
C ASP A 32 0.18 5.90 14.66
N VAL A 33 -0.83 5.26 14.08
CA VAL A 33 -0.79 4.63 12.74
C VAL A 33 -0.39 5.56 11.60
N MET A 34 -0.68 6.87 11.71
CA MET A 34 -0.33 7.88 10.72
C MET A 34 0.94 8.68 11.06
N GLN A 35 1.62 8.36 12.17
CA GLN A 35 2.75 9.13 12.75
C GLN A 35 2.47 10.63 12.72
N SER A 36 1.30 11.01 13.24
CA SER A 36 0.76 12.36 13.08
C SER A 36 0.89 13.22 14.34
N SER A 37 1.42 12.67 15.43
CA SER A 37 1.68 13.38 16.69
C SER A 37 2.50 14.66 16.49
N GLU A 38 3.59 14.59 15.74
CA GLU A 38 4.50 15.71 15.51
C GLU A 38 3.84 16.85 14.73
N SER A 39 2.82 16.55 13.91
CA SER A 39 2.04 17.58 13.20
C SER A 39 1.23 18.48 14.15
N MET A 40 1.02 18.02 15.40
CA MET A 40 0.42 18.79 16.50
C MET A 40 1.46 19.38 17.47
N GLY A 41 2.75 19.17 17.22
CA GLY A 41 3.81 19.53 18.16
C GLY A 41 3.87 18.64 19.41
N LEU A 42 3.28 17.43 19.35
CA LEU A 42 3.39 16.44 20.40
C LEU A 42 4.67 15.61 20.24
N PRO A 43 5.15 14.95 21.31
CA PRO A 43 6.17 13.91 21.19
C PRO A 43 5.76 12.79 20.22
N PRO A 44 6.70 12.09 19.56
CA PRO A 44 6.37 10.97 18.68
C PRO A 44 5.54 9.89 19.38
N ASN A 45 4.57 9.29 18.67
CA ASN A 45 3.69 8.22 19.18
C ASN A 45 2.84 8.60 20.41
N SER A 46 2.32 9.83 20.45
CA SER A 46 1.47 10.31 21.56
C SER A 46 -0.02 10.09 21.35
N LEU A 47 -0.46 9.80 20.11
CA LEU A 47 -1.87 9.67 19.76
C LEU A 47 -2.31 8.21 19.70
N ASP A 48 -3.52 7.94 20.18
CA ASP A 48 -4.23 6.69 19.89
C ASP A 48 -4.59 6.56 18.40
N THR A 49 -4.99 5.36 17.96
CA THR A 49 -5.29 5.07 16.54
C THR A 49 -6.35 6.00 15.95
N GLU A 50 -7.43 6.30 16.69
CA GLU A 50 -8.50 7.16 16.16
C GLU A 50 -8.06 8.62 16.05
N SER A 51 -7.37 9.12 17.07
CA SER A 51 -6.79 10.46 17.11
C SER A 51 -5.71 10.63 16.05
N SER A 52 -4.89 9.60 15.82
CA SER A 52 -3.87 9.56 14.77
C SER A 52 -4.50 9.67 13.38
N ILE A 53 -5.52 8.85 13.08
CA ILE A 53 -6.19 8.91 11.77
C ILE A 53 -6.89 10.26 11.58
N LYS A 54 -7.58 10.76 12.61
CA LYS A 54 -8.25 12.06 12.55
C LYS A 54 -7.25 13.18 12.26
N GLN A 55 -6.16 13.24 13.02
CA GLN A 55 -5.14 14.27 12.88
C GLN A 55 -4.40 14.14 11.54
N GLY A 56 -4.03 12.94 11.11
CA GLY A 56 -3.40 12.71 9.81
C GLY A 56 -4.27 13.16 8.64
N CYS A 57 -5.57 12.83 8.65
CA CYS A 57 -6.51 13.32 7.64
C CYS A 57 -6.64 14.84 7.64
N LYS A 58 -6.78 15.46 8.82
CA LYS A 58 -6.83 16.92 8.98
C LYS A 58 -5.56 17.59 8.45
N TYR A 59 -4.40 17.02 8.79
CA TYR A 59 -3.12 17.55 8.37
C TYR A 59 -2.95 17.48 6.85
N PHE A 60 -3.24 16.33 6.25
CA PHE A 60 -3.21 16.15 4.80
C PHE A 60 -4.14 17.15 4.07
N ALA A 61 -5.38 17.32 4.55
CA ALA A 61 -6.31 18.31 4.01
C ALA A 61 -5.75 19.74 4.09
N SER A 62 -5.07 20.09 5.18
CA SER A 62 -4.45 21.41 5.35
C SER A 62 -3.29 21.65 4.36
N LEU A 63 -2.50 20.61 4.08
CA LEU A 63 -1.42 20.66 3.09
C LEU A 63 -1.97 20.76 1.67
N LEU A 64 -3.05 20.04 1.36
CA LEU A 64 -3.76 20.12 0.08
C LEU A 64 -4.27 21.56 -0.15
N SER A 65 -4.99 22.12 0.82
CA SER A 65 -5.48 23.51 0.76
C SER A 65 -4.33 24.52 0.59
N SER A 66 -3.20 24.29 1.27
CA SER A 66 -2.01 25.15 1.15
C SER A 66 -1.34 25.04 -0.22
N ALA A 67 -1.34 23.86 -0.84
CA ALA A 67 -0.82 23.66 -2.19
C ALA A 67 -1.74 24.30 -3.24
N GLU A 68 -3.05 24.08 -3.13
CA GLU A 68 -4.07 24.63 -4.04
C GLU A 68 -4.09 26.16 -4.02
N SER A 69 -4.06 26.79 -2.85
CA SER A 69 -3.99 28.25 -2.72
C SER A 69 -2.73 28.87 -3.33
N GLN A 70 -1.68 28.07 -3.56
CA GLN A 70 -0.45 28.48 -4.24
C GLN A 70 -0.43 28.08 -5.73
N GLY A 71 -1.54 27.57 -6.27
CA GLY A 71 -1.66 27.10 -7.65
C GLY A 71 -0.77 25.88 -7.92
N ARG A 72 -0.77 24.90 -7.01
CA ARG A 72 -0.03 23.64 -7.17
C ARG A 72 -1.02 22.50 -7.33
N GLU A 73 -1.03 21.92 -8.52
CA GLU A 73 -1.86 20.75 -8.87
C GLU A 73 -1.13 19.42 -8.66
N ASP A 74 0.18 19.46 -8.38
CA ASP A 74 0.98 18.25 -8.21
C ASP A 74 0.82 17.66 -6.80
N ILE A 75 0.02 16.59 -6.71
CA ILE A 75 -0.25 15.86 -5.46
C ILE A 75 1.03 15.37 -4.76
N ASN A 76 2.12 15.14 -5.48
CA ASN A 76 3.38 14.70 -4.87
C ASN A 76 4.01 15.78 -4.00
N VAL A 77 3.67 17.06 -4.22
CA VAL A 77 4.06 18.15 -3.31
C VAL A 77 3.39 17.97 -1.95
N VAL A 78 2.10 17.63 -1.93
CA VAL A 78 1.32 17.37 -0.70
C VAL A 78 1.84 16.13 0.01
N VAL A 79 2.05 15.03 -0.73
CA VAL A 79 2.59 13.78 -0.19
C VAL A 79 3.95 14.00 0.47
N GLN A 80 4.90 14.63 -0.23
CA GLN A 80 6.21 14.92 0.36
C GLN A 80 6.11 15.89 1.55
N SER A 81 5.18 16.84 1.51
CA SER A 81 4.91 17.77 2.61
C SER A 81 4.28 17.12 3.83
N TYR A 82 3.65 15.95 3.72
CA TYR A 82 3.23 15.19 4.90
C TYR A 82 4.46 14.83 5.75
N ASN A 83 5.55 14.42 5.11
CA ASN A 83 6.80 14.06 5.77
C ASN A 83 7.71 15.28 6.10
N TYR A 84 7.75 16.30 5.24
CA TYR A 84 8.62 17.47 5.39
C TYR A 84 7.96 18.69 6.03
N GLY A 85 6.66 18.63 6.23
CA GLY A 85 5.84 19.76 6.58
C GLY A 85 5.55 20.72 5.42
N GLY A 86 4.64 21.67 5.68
CA GLY A 86 4.17 22.66 4.69
C GLY A 86 5.26 23.60 4.16
N GLY A 87 6.42 23.68 4.83
CA GLY A 87 7.59 24.43 4.33
C GLY A 87 8.09 23.94 2.97
N TYR A 88 7.88 22.67 2.64
CA TYR A 88 8.25 22.11 1.34
C TYR A 88 7.37 22.63 0.19
N ILE A 89 6.09 22.92 0.43
CA ILE A 89 5.18 23.55 -0.55
C ILE A 89 5.77 24.88 -1.03
N ASN A 90 6.19 25.71 -0.07
CA ASN A 90 6.82 27.01 -0.34
C ASN A 90 8.16 26.87 -1.07
N TYR A 91 8.92 25.82 -0.77
CA TYR A 91 10.19 25.53 -1.44
C TYR A 91 9.98 25.15 -2.90
N VAL A 92 9.05 24.24 -3.20
CA VAL A 92 8.72 23.84 -4.58
C VAL A 92 8.16 25.03 -5.37
N ALA A 93 7.35 25.88 -4.72
CA ALA A 93 6.82 27.08 -5.33
C ALA A 93 7.91 28.02 -5.88
N LYS A 94 9.07 28.08 -5.24
CA LYS A 94 10.21 28.91 -5.65
C LYS A 94 11.14 28.26 -6.67
N ASN A 95 11.15 26.92 -6.77
CA ASN A 95 12.24 26.19 -7.43
C ASN A 95 11.81 25.26 -8.58
N GLY A 96 10.52 25.21 -8.96
CA GLY A 96 10.12 24.36 -10.10
C GLY A 96 8.63 24.09 -10.26
N LYS A 97 7.78 24.56 -9.33
CA LYS A 97 6.31 24.43 -9.32
C LYS A 97 5.76 22.99 -9.27
N LYS A 98 6.58 21.97 -9.50
CA LYS A 98 6.26 20.54 -9.38
C LYS A 98 7.29 19.83 -8.50
N HIS A 99 6.87 18.76 -7.84
CA HIS A 99 7.76 17.89 -7.10
C HIS A 99 8.76 17.21 -8.03
N SER A 100 9.97 16.99 -7.52
CA SER A 100 10.95 16.07 -8.10
C SER A 100 11.83 15.53 -6.98
N PHE A 101 12.42 14.34 -7.20
CA PHE A 101 13.39 13.78 -6.27
C PHE A 101 14.51 14.77 -5.95
N THR A 102 15.06 15.46 -6.96
CA THR A 102 16.12 16.47 -6.77
C THR A 102 15.70 17.62 -5.85
N LEU A 103 14.45 18.10 -5.93
CA LEU A 103 13.96 19.12 -5.02
C LEU A 103 13.78 18.58 -3.60
N ALA A 104 13.29 17.35 -3.45
CA ALA A 104 13.19 16.70 -2.13
C ALA A 104 14.58 16.51 -1.49
N GLU A 105 15.54 16.00 -2.26
CA GLU A 105 16.93 15.81 -1.85
C GLU A 105 17.59 17.13 -1.42
N ASN A 106 17.48 18.18 -2.24
CA ASN A 106 18.05 19.49 -1.91
C ASN A 106 17.41 20.10 -0.66
N PHE A 107 16.07 20.00 -0.51
CA PHE A 107 15.39 20.48 0.69
C PHE A 107 15.90 19.75 1.95
N ALA A 108 16.05 18.42 1.87
CA ALA A 108 16.57 17.61 2.96
C ALA A 108 18.02 17.97 3.32
N ARG A 109 18.87 18.14 2.30
CA ARG A 109 20.27 18.55 2.46
C ARG A 109 20.38 19.87 3.20
N ASP A 110 19.62 20.87 2.75
CA ASP A 110 19.68 22.21 3.30
C ASP A 110 19.16 22.21 4.76
N LYS A 111 18.12 21.44 5.05
CA LYS A 111 17.58 21.28 6.41
C LYS A 111 18.48 20.47 7.34
N SER A 112 19.24 19.51 6.82
CA SER A 112 20.14 18.68 7.62
C SER A 112 21.56 19.25 7.77
N GLY A 113 21.85 20.38 7.13
CA GLY A 113 23.23 20.91 7.04
C GLY A 113 24.16 19.97 6.29
N GLY A 114 23.65 19.20 5.33
CA GLY A 114 24.41 18.22 4.55
C GLY A 114 24.71 16.92 5.29
N LYS A 115 24.24 16.73 6.53
CA LYS A 115 24.44 15.48 7.28
C LYS A 115 23.67 14.33 6.62
N LYS A 116 24.38 13.25 6.31
CA LYS A 116 23.82 11.99 5.79
C LYS A 116 23.63 10.97 6.92
N VAL A 117 22.67 10.08 6.72
CA VAL A 117 22.41 8.90 7.58
C VAL A 117 22.24 7.67 6.70
N THR A 118 22.67 6.51 7.21
CA THR A 118 22.46 5.22 6.54
C THR A 118 20.97 4.95 6.38
N TYR A 119 20.58 4.49 5.20
CA TYR A 119 19.21 4.13 4.89
C TYR A 119 19.19 2.99 3.87
N THR A 120 19.07 1.77 4.37
CA THR A 120 19.24 0.53 3.60
C THR A 120 17.97 0.08 2.86
N ASN A 121 16.96 0.95 2.73
CA ASN A 121 15.79 0.65 1.92
C ASN A 121 16.22 0.36 0.46
N PRO A 122 15.68 -0.69 -0.21
CA PRO A 122 16.08 -1.06 -1.56
C PRO A 122 16.03 0.09 -2.58
N ILE A 123 15.06 0.99 -2.47
CA ILE A 123 14.96 2.18 -3.35
C ILE A 123 16.19 3.08 -3.17
N ALA A 124 16.58 3.33 -1.92
CA ALA A 124 17.76 4.14 -1.63
C ALA A 124 19.06 3.44 -2.03
N VAL A 125 19.16 2.13 -1.77
CA VAL A 125 20.32 1.33 -2.19
C VAL A 125 20.52 1.41 -3.71
N ALA A 126 19.45 1.19 -4.48
CA ALA A 126 19.50 1.26 -5.94
C ALA A 126 19.83 2.67 -6.46
N ARG A 127 19.33 3.72 -5.80
CA ARG A 127 19.51 5.10 -6.26
C ARG A 127 20.88 5.69 -5.91
N ASN A 128 21.36 5.48 -4.69
CA ASN A 128 22.52 6.22 -4.18
C ASN A 128 23.45 5.41 -3.25
N GLY A 129 23.27 4.09 -3.17
CA GLY A 129 24.08 3.22 -2.30
C GLY A 129 23.58 3.13 -0.86
N GLY A 130 22.38 3.62 -0.56
CA GLY A 130 21.69 3.34 0.71
C GLY A 130 21.89 4.42 1.78
N TRP A 131 21.63 5.67 1.42
CA TRP A 131 21.65 6.79 2.38
C TRP A 131 20.57 7.82 2.10
N ARG A 132 20.26 8.63 3.12
CA ARG A 132 19.46 9.86 2.99
C ARG A 132 20.04 11.00 3.79
N TYR A 133 19.62 12.23 3.54
CA TYR A 133 19.91 13.34 4.44
C TYR A 133 19.13 13.20 5.76
N GLY A 134 19.72 13.65 6.86
CA GLY A 134 19.19 13.55 8.23
C GLY A 134 17.97 14.43 8.53
N TYR A 135 17.10 14.67 7.56
CA TYR A 135 15.87 15.44 7.70
C TYR A 135 14.75 14.79 6.87
N GLY A 136 13.70 14.33 7.55
CA GLY A 136 12.62 13.53 6.97
C GLY A 136 13.13 12.40 6.07
N ASN A 137 12.41 12.10 4.99
CA ASN A 137 12.77 11.09 4.00
C ASN A 137 12.62 11.63 2.57
N MET A 138 13.74 11.77 1.85
CA MET A 138 13.75 12.29 0.47
C MET A 138 13.20 11.30 -0.56
N PHE A 139 12.95 10.06 -0.14
CA PHE A 139 12.32 9.02 -0.95
C PHE A 139 10.82 8.87 -0.66
N TYR A 140 10.22 9.75 0.15
CA TYR A 140 8.87 9.55 0.69
C TYR A 140 7.81 9.39 -0.40
N VAL A 141 7.84 10.20 -1.46
CA VAL A 141 6.92 10.05 -2.60
C VAL A 141 7.11 8.71 -3.29
N GLU A 142 8.35 8.24 -3.50
CA GLU A 142 8.62 6.92 -4.10
C GLU A 142 8.09 5.79 -3.20
N LEU A 143 8.25 5.93 -1.89
CA LEU A 143 7.76 4.96 -0.91
C LEU A 143 6.24 4.87 -0.90
N VAL A 144 5.54 6.01 -0.81
CA VAL A 144 4.08 6.08 -0.84
C VAL A 144 3.55 5.57 -2.18
N SER A 145 4.21 5.92 -3.28
CA SER A 145 3.78 5.52 -4.63
C SER A 145 3.74 4.00 -4.82
N GLN A 146 4.58 3.23 -4.13
CA GLN A 146 4.52 1.75 -4.17
C GLN A 146 3.17 1.18 -3.73
N TYR A 147 2.42 1.91 -2.90
CA TYR A 147 1.11 1.49 -2.40
C TYR A 147 -0.04 2.20 -3.11
N LEU A 148 0.26 3.22 -3.91
CA LEU A 148 -0.71 3.87 -4.81
C LEU A 148 -0.86 3.12 -6.13
N THR A 149 0.11 2.27 -6.50
CA THR A 149 0.03 1.44 -7.71
C THR A 149 -1.08 0.38 -7.66
N VAL A 150 -1.78 0.22 -6.53
CA VAL A 150 -3.02 -0.56 -6.49
C VAL A 150 -4.17 0.16 -7.23
N SER A 151 -4.09 1.47 -7.44
CA SER A 151 -4.94 2.21 -8.41
C SER A 151 -4.42 2.09 -9.87
N GLN A 152 -3.22 1.51 -10.05
CA GLN A 152 -2.61 1.18 -11.34
C GLN A 152 -2.53 -0.33 -11.52
N VAL A 153 -3.53 -1.06 -11.03
CA VAL A 153 -3.71 -2.44 -11.41
C VAL A 153 -3.97 -2.44 -12.92
N SER A 154 -2.94 -2.74 -13.70
CA SER A 154 -2.99 -2.65 -15.15
C SER A 154 -3.95 -3.70 -15.69
N GLY A 155 -5.00 -3.25 -16.38
CA GLY A 155 -6.00 -4.13 -16.98
C GLY A 155 -7.35 -4.05 -16.27
N GLU A 156 -8.41 -3.88 -17.07
CA GLU A 156 -9.79 -3.70 -16.57
C GLU A 156 -10.23 -4.82 -15.62
N LEU A 157 -9.81 -6.06 -15.88
CA LEU A 157 -10.11 -7.21 -15.05
C LEU A 157 -9.56 -7.05 -13.63
N ALA A 158 -8.27 -6.74 -13.54
CA ALA A 158 -7.58 -6.71 -12.27
C ALA A 158 -8.07 -5.51 -11.42
N GLN A 159 -8.45 -4.38 -12.05
CA GLN A 159 -9.10 -3.27 -11.35
C GLN A 159 -10.47 -3.68 -10.76
N LYS A 160 -11.28 -4.43 -11.51
CA LYS A 160 -12.58 -4.94 -11.01
C LYS A 160 -12.39 -5.87 -9.81
N ILE A 161 -11.41 -6.78 -9.90
CA ILE A 161 -11.06 -7.71 -8.82
C ILE A 161 -10.66 -6.93 -7.55
N MET A 162 -9.75 -5.97 -7.67
CA MET A 162 -9.23 -5.24 -6.52
C MET A 162 -10.25 -4.25 -5.93
N ASN A 163 -11.09 -3.62 -6.75
CA ASN A 163 -12.19 -2.79 -6.26
C ASN A 163 -13.18 -3.57 -5.38
N GLU A 164 -13.38 -4.85 -5.67
CA GLU A 164 -14.18 -5.72 -4.81
C GLU A 164 -13.39 -6.16 -3.58
N ALA A 165 -12.16 -6.65 -3.76
CA ALA A 165 -11.33 -7.19 -2.68
C ALA A 165 -11.09 -6.16 -1.56
N LEU A 166 -10.81 -4.91 -1.91
CA LEU A 166 -10.54 -3.81 -0.97
C LEU A 166 -11.68 -3.52 0.01
N LYS A 167 -12.93 -3.89 -0.33
CA LYS A 167 -14.08 -3.74 0.57
C LYS A 167 -13.95 -4.58 1.84
N TYR A 168 -13.10 -5.60 1.81
CA TYR A 168 -12.88 -6.54 2.90
C TYR A 168 -11.53 -6.35 3.58
N GLN A 169 -10.82 -5.26 3.30
CA GLN A 169 -9.54 -4.97 3.95
C GLN A 169 -9.73 -4.85 5.46
N GLY A 170 -8.91 -5.58 6.21
CA GLY A 170 -8.96 -5.61 7.67
C GLY A 170 -10.01 -6.55 8.26
N TRP A 171 -10.76 -7.30 7.44
CA TRP A 171 -11.72 -8.29 7.95
C TRP A 171 -11.00 -9.55 8.46
N ASP A 172 -11.62 -10.26 9.39
CA ASP A 172 -11.07 -11.50 9.96
C ASP A 172 -11.12 -12.67 8.97
N TYR A 173 -10.12 -13.54 9.02
CA TYR A 173 -10.15 -14.80 8.27
C TYR A 173 -11.23 -15.75 8.82
N VAL A 174 -12.04 -16.34 7.94
CA VAL A 174 -13.03 -17.35 8.33
C VAL A 174 -12.92 -18.58 7.44
N TYR A 175 -12.48 -19.70 8.02
CA TYR A 175 -12.37 -20.99 7.32
C TYR A 175 -13.72 -21.42 6.72
N GLY A 176 -13.74 -21.71 5.42
CA GLY A 176 -14.95 -22.04 4.68
C GLY A 176 -15.74 -20.81 4.18
N GLY A 177 -15.41 -19.61 4.66
CA GLY A 177 -16.02 -18.35 4.23
C GLY A 177 -15.78 -18.07 2.75
N SER A 178 -16.81 -17.63 2.04
CA SER A 178 -16.76 -17.39 0.58
C SER A 178 -17.68 -16.26 0.11
N ASN A 179 -18.21 -15.47 1.05
CA ASN A 179 -19.06 -14.32 0.74
C ASN A 179 -19.06 -13.31 1.90
N PRO A 180 -19.50 -12.06 1.68
CA PRO A 180 -19.44 -11.00 2.68
C PRO A 180 -20.25 -11.25 3.97
N ASN A 181 -21.23 -12.15 3.97
CA ASN A 181 -21.99 -12.44 5.19
C ASN A 181 -21.23 -13.34 6.16
N THR A 182 -20.19 -14.04 5.68
CA THR A 182 -19.41 -14.99 6.48
C THR A 182 -17.95 -14.58 6.64
N SER A 183 -17.54 -13.44 6.06
CA SER A 183 -16.15 -13.21 5.68
C SER A 183 -15.60 -14.33 4.76
N PHE A 184 -14.28 -14.46 4.67
CA PHE A 184 -13.61 -15.25 3.65
C PHE A 184 -12.46 -16.10 4.20
N ASP A 185 -12.25 -17.26 3.57
CA ASP A 185 -10.93 -17.88 3.49
C ASP A 185 -10.18 -17.47 2.22
N CYS A 186 -8.92 -17.91 2.07
CA CYS A 186 -8.04 -17.51 0.96
C CYS A 186 -8.68 -17.74 -0.41
N SER A 187 -9.12 -18.97 -0.66
CA SER A 187 -9.75 -19.35 -1.92
C SER A 187 -11.17 -18.78 -2.09
N GLY A 188 -11.90 -18.56 -1.00
CA GLY A 188 -13.22 -17.94 -1.00
C GLY A 188 -13.18 -16.45 -1.38
N LEU A 189 -12.20 -15.70 -0.87
CA LEU A 189 -11.98 -14.30 -1.27
C LEU A 189 -11.69 -14.21 -2.77
N VAL A 190 -10.76 -15.03 -3.26
CA VAL A 190 -10.41 -15.09 -4.69
C VAL A 190 -11.64 -15.44 -5.53
N GLN A 191 -12.36 -16.51 -5.18
CA GLN A 191 -13.55 -16.92 -5.91
C GLN A 191 -14.59 -15.80 -5.99
N TRP A 192 -14.86 -15.11 -4.88
CA TRP A 192 -15.83 -14.02 -4.83
C TRP A 192 -15.43 -12.83 -5.70
N CYS A 193 -14.20 -12.33 -5.55
CA CYS A 193 -13.74 -11.14 -6.26
C CYS A 193 -13.66 -11.37 -7.78
N TYR A 194 -13.20 -12.55 -8.20
CA TYR A 194 -13.18 -12.91 -9.63
C TYR A 194 -14.59 -13.13 -10.17
N GLY A 195 -15.50 -13.71 -9.38
CA GLY A 195 -16.91 -13.84 -9.74
C GLY A 195 -17.57 -12.49 -10.00
N LYS A 196 -17.28 -11.47 -9.18
CA LYS A 196 -17.73 -10.09 -9.39
C LYS A 196 -17.12 -9.43 -10.63
N ALA A 197 -15.95 -9.88 -11.05
CA ALA A 197 -15.33 -9.48 -12.30
C ALA A 197 -15.77 -10.33 -13.52
N GLY A 198 -16.71 -11.27 -13.34
CA GLY A 198 -17.27 -12.11 -14.40
C GLY A 198 -16.51 -13.42 -14.66
N ILE A 199 -15.59 -13.81 -13.78
CA ILE A 199 -14.77 -15.03 -13.91
C ILE A 199 -15.18 -16.04 -12.84
N ASN A 200 -15.63 -17.21 -13.27
CA ASN A 200 -15.99 -18.29 -12.36
C ASN A 200 -14.76 -19.14 -12.03
N LEU A 201 -14.37 -19.12 -10.76
CA LEU A 201 -13.27 -19.94 -10.24
C LEU A 201 -13.77 -21.08 -9.34
N PRO A 202 -13.09 -22.24 -9.34
CA PRO A 202 -13.34 -23.31 -8.39
C PRO A 202 -13.19 -22.87 -6.93
N ARG A 203 -13.78 -23.64 -6.01
CA ARG A 203 -13.85 -23.26 -4.58
C ARG A 203 -12.52 -23.35 -3.84
N THR A 204 -11.66 -24.32 -4.16
CA THR A 204 -10.43 -24.60 -3.38
C THR A 204 -9.20 -24.03 -4.06
N ALA A 205 -8.17 -23.67 -3.27
CA ALA A 205 -6.91 -23.16 -3.79
C ALA A 205 -6.24 -24.13 -4.78
N GLN A 206 -6.27 -25.44 -4.49
CA GLN A 206 -5.79 -26.48 -5.40
C GLN A 206 -6.55 -26.49 -6.73
N ALA A 207 -7.89 -26.46 -6.71
CA ALA A 207 -8.66 -26.47 -7.95
C ALA A 207 -8.51 -25.16 -8.74
N GLN A 208 -8.31 -24.03 -8.06
CA GLN A 208 -7.95 -22.76 -8.72
C GLN A 208 -6.59 -22.86 -9.40
N TYR A 209 -5.59 -23.44 -8.73
CA TYR A 209 -4.29 -23.72 -9.33
C TYR A 209 -4.42 -24.60 -10.58
N ASP A 210 -5.15 -25.70 -10.51
CA ASP A 210 -5.36 -26.63 -11.62
C ASP A 210 -6.10 -25.99 -12.81
N ALA A 211 -6.94 -24.99 -12.55
CA ALA A 211 -7.69 -24.25 -13.57
C ALA A 211 -6.88 -23.15 -14.28
N THR A 212 -5.72 -22.75 -13.74
CA THR A 212 -4.89 -21.67 -14.30
C THR A 212 -3.78 -22.17 -15.23
N GLN A 213 -3.22 -21.27 -16.04
CA GLN A 213 -1.93 -21.47 -16.70
C GLN A 213 -0.81 -21.06 -15.74
N HIS A 214 0.06 -22.01 -15.37
CA HIS A 214 1.17 -21.73 -14.46
C HIS A 214 2.27 -20.92 -15.13
N ILE A 215 2.72 -19.89 -14.44
CA ILE A 215 3.79 -18.98 -14.86
C ILE A 215 4.71 -18.66 -13.67
N PRO A 216 6.00 -18.38 -13.89
CA PRO A 216 6.86 -17.90 -12.82
C PRO A 216 6.37 -16.52 -12.33
N LEU A 217 6.56 -16.24 -11.03
CA LEU A 217 6.15 -14.96 -10.42
C LEU A 217 6.78 -13.75 -11.14
N SER A 218 7.98 -13.90 -11.71
CA SER A 218 8.65 -12.85 -12.49
C SER A 218 7.93 -12.45 -13.79
N GLN A 219 6.98 -13.26 -14.27
CA GLN A 219 6.12 -12.97 -15.42
C GLN A 219 4.69 -12.64 -15.01
N ALA A 220 4.39 -12.67 -13.70
CA ALA A 220 3.07 -12.38 -13.18
C ALA A 220 2.74 -10.91 -13.36
N GLN A 221 1.48 -10.66 -13.66
CA GLN A 221 0.88 -9.34 -13.77
C GLN A 221 -0.24 -9.21 -12.74
N ALA A 222 -0.62 -7.98 -12.43
CA ALA A 222 -1.70 -7.74 -11.49
C ALA A 222 -2.98 -8.44 -11.98
N GLY A 223 -3.64 -9.19 -11.08
CA GLY A 223 -4.78 -10.04 -11.42
C GLY A 223 -4.42 -11.47 -11.86
N ASP A 224 -3.15 -11.85 -11.87
CA ASP A 224 -2.77 -13.26 -11.79
C ASP A 224 -2.93 -13.75 -10.33
N LEU A 225 -3.09 -15.06 -10.14
CA LEU A 225 -3.08 -15.68 -8.81
C LEU A 225 -1.65 -16.02 -8.40
N VAL A 226 -1.36 -16.00 -7.10
CA VAL A 226 -0.11 -16.51 -6.52
C VAL A 226 -0.43 -17.63 -5.54
N PHE A 227 0.30 -18.73 -5.64
CA PHE A 227 0.02 -19.97 -4.92
C PHE A 227 1.17 -20.37 -3.99
N PHE A 228 0.81 -21.00 -2.88
CA PHE A 228 1.75 -21.44 -1.86
C PHE A 228 1.45 -22.86 -1.38
N HIS A 229 2.49 -23.55 -0.94
CA HIS A 229 2.42 -24.90 -0.37
C HIS A 229 2.75 -24.90 1.12
N SER A 230 2.27 -25.91 1.83
CA SER A 230 2.66 -26.22 3.22
C SER A 230 2.50 -25.06 4.23
N THR A 231 1.58 -24.12 3.98
CA THR A 231 1.25 -23.03 4.92
C THR A 231 0.46 -23.50 6.13
N TYR A 232 -0.25 -24.63 5.99
CA TYR A 232 -0.88 -25.40 7.07
C TYR A 232 -0.98 -26.89 6.66
N ASN A 233 -1.36 -27.75 7.61
CA ASN A 233 -1.52 -29.18 7.34
C ASN A 233 -2.76 -29.43 6.45
N ALA A 234 -2.54 -29.83 5.21
CA ALA A 234 -3.57 -30.13 4.22
C ALA A 234 -3.22 -31.39 3.44
N GLY A 235 -4.24 -32.10 2.94
CA GLY A 235 -4.06 -33.28 2.08
C GLY A 235 -3.71 -32.95 0.62
N THR A 236 -3.39 -31.69 0.30
CA THR A 236 -3.16 -31.17 -1.05
C THR A 236 -1.86 -30.38 -1.11
N TYR A 237 -1.27 -30.30 -2.31
CA TYR A 237 -0.02 -29.56 -2.52
C TYR A 237 -0.19 -28.06 -2.32
N VAL A 238 -1.22 -27.47 -2.94
CA VAL A 238 -1.55 -26.05 -2.80
C VAL A 238 -2.36 -25.86 -1.53
N THR A 239 -1.84 -25.04 -0.62
CA THR A 239 -2.46 -24.76 0.67
C THR A 239 -2.92 -23.31 0.79
N HIS A 240 -2.38 -22.38 -0.01
CA HIS A 240 -2.81 -20.98 0.03
C HIS A 240 -2.81 -20.33 -1.34
N VAL A 241 -3.67 -19.33 -1.51
CA VAL A 241 -3.79 -18.53 -2.73
C VAL A 241 -4.00 -17.05 -2.40
N GLY A 242 -3.41 -16.18 -3.20
CA GLY A 242 -3.61 -14.74 -3.15
C GLY A 242 -3.77 -14.14 -4.55
N ILE A 243 -4.17 -12.88 -4.60
CA ILE A 243 -4.29 -12.07 -5.82
C ILE A 243 -2.97 -11.31 -5.96
N TYR A 244 -2.20 -11.57 -7.02
CA TYR A 244 -0.98 -10.80 -7.27
C TYR A 244 -1.34 -9.38 -7.69
N VAL A 245 -0.68 -8.38 -7.10
CA VAL A 245 -0.95 -6.96 -7.35
C VAL A 245 0.26 -6.20 -7.91
N GLY A 246 1.29 -6.93 -8.35
CA GLY A 246 2.55 -6.36 -8.82
C GLY A 246 3.57 -6.13 -7.69
N ASN A 247 4.77 -5.70 -8.04
CA ASN A 247 5.82 -5.27 -7.10
C ASN A 247 6.15 -6.28 -5.98
N ASN A 248 6.08 -7.59 -6.28
CA ASN A 248 6.24 -8.65 -5.27
C ASN A 248 5.26 -8.52 -4.09
N GLN A 249 4.04 -8.07 -4.36
CA GLN A 249 2.97 -7.99 -3.37
C GLN A 249 1.77 -8.82 -3.82
N MET A 250 1.03 -9.32 -2.83
CA MET A 250 -0.28 -9.90 -3.04
C MET A 250 -1.32 -9.25 -2.13
N TYR A 251 -2.58 -9.35 -2.52
CA TYR A 251 -3.72 -9.18 -1.64
C TYR A 251 -4.35 -10.55 -1.39
N HIS A 252 -4.57 -10.91 -0.12
CA HIS A 252 -5.10 -12.23 0.21
C HIS A 252 -5.98 -12.18 1.46
N ALA A 253 -6.77 -13.22 1.66
CA ALA A 253 -7.34 -13.47 2.99
C ALA A 253 -6.24 -14.07 3.86
N GLY A 254 -5.41 -13.19 4.40
CA GLY A 254 -4.63 -13.45 5.61
C GLY A 254 -5.50 -13.24 6.83
N ASP A 255 -4.86 -13.09 7.98
CA ASP A 255 -5.55 -12.70 9.21
C ASP A 255 -4.85 -11.50 9.83
N PRO A 256 -5.31 -10.26 9.56
CA PRO A 256 -6.53 -9.92 8.80
C PRO A 256 -6.36 -10.00 7.26
N ILE A 257 -7.47 -9.91 6.53
CA ILE A 257 -7.50 -9.80 5.06
C ILE A 257 -6.76 -8.51 4.64
N GLY A 258 -5.80 -8.63 3.72
CA GLY A 258 -5.00 -7.49 3.31
C GLY A 258 -3.81 -7.81 2.41
N TYR A 259 -2.88 -6.87 2.36
CA TYR A 259 -1.66 -6.99 1.58
C TYR A 259 -0.59 -7.80 2.30
N ALA A 260 0.22 -8.51 1.53
CA ALA A 260 1.43 -9.15 2.01
C ALA A 260 2.60 -8.93 1.04
N ASP A 261 3.78 -8.68 1.60
CA ASP A 261 5.05 -8.59 0.88
C ASP A 261 5.61 -10.00 0.65
N LEU A 262 5.65 -10.42 -0.62
CA LEU A 262 6.12 -11.73 -1.03
C LEU A 262 7.63 -11.88 -0.86
N THR A 263 8.40 -10.81 -0.63
CA THR A 263 9.85 -10.89 -0.39
C THR A 263 10.21 -11.39 1.01
N SER A 264 9.22 -11.53 1.91
CA SER A 264 9.45 -12.07 3.24
C SER A 264 9.95 -13.53 3.18
N SER A 265 10.82 -13.90 4.14
CA SER A 265 11.39 -15.26 4.20
C SER A 265 10.31 -16.35 4.26
N TYR A 266 9.21 -16.08 4.98
CA TYR A 266 8.07 -17.00 5.04
C TYR A 266 7.44 -17.22 3.66
N TRP A 267 7.05 -16.15 2.97
CA TRP A 267 6.39 -16.29 1.67
C TRP A 267 7.31 -16.87 0.60
N GLN A 268 8.61 -16.54 0.64
CA GLN A 268 9.59 -17.15 -0.26
C GLN A 268 9.75 -18.67 -0.04
N GLN A 269 9.71 -19.14 1.21
CA GLN A 269 9.82 -20.58 1.53
C GLN A 269 8.59 -21.39 1.10
N HIS A 270 7.44 -20.75 0.98
CA HIS A 270 6.17 -21.40 0.65
C HIS A 270 5.72 -21.17 -0.80
N LEU A 271 6.40 -20.30 -1.56
CA LEU A 271 6.00 -19.90 -2.91
C LEU A 271 6.08 -21.08 -3.89
N ILE A 272 4.95 -21.39 -4.54
CA ILE A 272 4.90 -22.32 -5.68
C ILE A 272 5.18 -21.57 -6.97
N GLY A 273 4.46 -20.46 -7.20
CA GLY A 273 4.48 -19.71 -8.44
C GLY A 273 3.18 -18.93 -8.65
N ALA A 274 2.99 -18.41 -9.86
CA ALA A 274 1.78 -17.70 -10.24
C ALA A 274 0.94 -18.49 -11.24
N GLY A 275 -0.34 -18.16 -11.33
CA GLY A 275 -1.27 -18.75 -12.30
C GLY A 275 -2.13 -17.69 -12.97
N ARG A 276 -2.10 -17.68 -14.29
CA ARG A 276 -2.91 -16.81 -15.14
C ARG A 276 -4.23 -17.47 -15.48
N ILE A 277 -5.31 -16.71 -15.38
CA ILE A 277 -6.64 -17.18 -15.78
C ILE A 277 -6.64 -17.43 -17.30
N LYS A 278 -7.11 -18.60 -17.72
CA LYS A 278 -7.35 -18.90 -19.14
C LYS A 278 -8.62 -18.14 -19.56
N GLN A 279 -8.47 -17.15 -20.44
CA GLN A 279 -9.60 -16.44 -21.05
C GLN A 279 -10.25 -17.31 -22.13
#